data_AF-A0A412QAK3-F1
#
_entry.id   AF-A0A412QAK3-F1
#
_cell.length_a   1.000
_cell.length_b   1.000
_cell.length_c   1.000
_cell.angle_alpha   90.00
_cell.angle_beta   90.00
_cell.angle_gamma   90.00
#
_symmetry.space_group_name_H-M   'P 1'
#
loop_
_entity.id
_entity.type
_entity.pdbx_description
1 polymer ?
#
loop_
_entity_poly.entity_id
_entity_poly.type
_entity_poly.pdbx_seq_one_letter_code
_entity_poly.pdbx_strand_id
1 'polypeptide(L)'
;MFSDYTDKDVVRVKLALWYNEIEEFGYDTFTTVANSIENHYERILNYFVNRRTNAAAEAFNAKIKAFKASFCGVVDKRFFLYGLAKVYA
;
A
#
# COMPACT_ATOMS: atom_id res chain seq x y z
N MET A 1 -0.24 -12.31 13.00
CA MET A 1 -0.08 -11.21 12.02
C MET A 1 -1.16 -10.17 12.30
N PHE A 2 -0.84 -8.88 12.23
CA PHE A 2 -1.44 -7.73 12.96
C PHE A 2 -2.96 -7.39 12.81
N SER A 3 -3.84 -8.39 12.68
CA SER A 3 -5.22 -8.21 12.23
C SER A 3 -6.22 -7.65 13.26
N ASP A 4 -5.90 -7.65 14.56
CA ASP A 4 -6.84 -7.27 15.64
C ASP A 4 -6.44 -6.03 16.45
N TYR A 5 -5.48 -5.24 15.96
CA TYR A 5 -5.06 -4.02 16.66
C TYR A 5 -5.89 -2.83 16.20
N THR A 6 -6.80 -2.39 17.06
CA THR A 6 -7.64 -1.20 16.83
C THR A 6 -6.98 0.06 17.41
N ASP A 7 -5.94 -0.11 18.24
CA ASP A 7 -5.31 0.95 19.03
C ASP A 7 -3.92 1.32 18.51
N LYS A 8 -3.66 2.62 18.34
CA LYS A 8 -2.39 3.15 17.84
C LYS A 8 -1.23 2.85 18.77
N ASP A 9 -1.45 2.83 20.08
CA ASP A 9 -0.38 2.68 21.05
C ASP A 9 0.15 1.26 21.09
N VAL A 10 -0.71 0.26 20.89
CA VAL A 10 -0.28 -1.15 20.74
C VAL A 10 0.57 -1.34 19.50
N VAL A 11 0.23 -0.66 18.40
CA VAL A 11 0.99 -0.72 17.14
C VAL A 11 2.35 -0.05 17.28
N ARG A 12 2.42 1.10 17.98
CA ARG A 12 3.69 1.79 18.28
C ARG A 12 4.67 0.89 19.04
N VAL A 13 4.19 0.23 20.09
CA VAL A 13 5.02 -0.68 20.90
C VAL A 13 5.54 -1.84 20.07
N LYS A 14 4.72 -2.42 19.19
CA LYS A 14 5.16 -3.53 18.33
C LYS A 14 6.13 -3.11 17.25
N LEU A 15 5.95 -1.91 16.66
CA LEU A 15 6.93 -1.35 15.73
C LEU A 15 8.27 -1.14 16.43
N ALA A 16 8.28 -0.62 17.66
CA ALA A 16 9.51 -0.47 18.43
C ALA A 16 10.20 -1.82 18.72
N LEU A 17 9.45 -2.86 19.09
CA LEU A 17 10.01 -4.21 19.25
C LEU A 17 10.62 -4.74 17.95
N TRP A 18 9.94 -4.53 16.82
CA TRP A 18 10.42 -4.96 15.52
C TRP A 18 11.70 -4.22 15.10
N TYR A 19 11.82 -2.91 15.40
CA TYR A 19 13.06 -2.16 15.18
C TYR A 19 14.22 -2.76 15.98
N ASN A 20 14.01 -3.11 17.25
CA ASN A 20 15.03 -3.75 18.07
C ASN A 20 15.47 -5.11 17.49
N GLU A 21 14.52 -5.92 17.00
CA GLU A 21 14.84 -7.20 16.35
C GLU A 21 15.71 -6.97 15.09
N ILE A 22 15.38 -5.97 14.26
CA ILE A 22 16.16 -5.66 13.06
C ILE A 22 17.60 -5.22 13.39
N GLU A 23 17.75 -4.38 14.42
CA GLU A 23 19.07 -3.93 14.87
C GLU A 23 19.91 -5.12 15.34
N GLU A 24 19.30 -6.14 15.95
CA GLU A 24 19.97 -7.38 16.34
C GLU A 24 20.40 -8.23 15.12
N PHE A 25 19.59 -8.27 14.06
CA PHE A 25 19.91 -9.02 12.83
C PHE A 25 20.98 -8.34 11.95
N GLY A 26 21.12 -7.01 12.01
CA GLY A 26 22.22 -6.28 11.37
C GLY A 26 22.27 -6.28 9.84
N TYR A 27 21.16 -6.58 9.14
CA TYR A 27 21.12 -6.55 7.67
C TYR A 27 20.77 -5.16 7.11
N ASP A 28 21.59 -4.68 6.19
CA ASP A 28 21.44 -3.37 5.54
C ASP A 28 20.15 -3.23 4.70
N THR A 29 19.60 -4.36 4.25
CA THR A 29 18.31 -4.40 3.52
C THR A 29 17.14 -3.93 4.38
N PHE A 30 17.19 -4.16 5.69
CA PHE A 30 16.13 -3.72 6.59
C PHE A 30 16.26 -2.24 6.95
N THR A 31 17.45 -1.63 6.87
CA THR A 31 17.65 -0.18 7.05
C THR A 31 16.80 0.62 6.05
N THR A 32 16.74 0.16 4.80
CA THR A 32 15.92 0.82 3.76
C THR A 32 14.42 0.72 4.10
N VAL A 33 13.98 -0.44 4.60
CA VAL A 33 12.58 -0.66 4.99
C VAL A 33 12.24 0.18 6.23
N ALA A 34 13.13 0.21 7.22
CA ALA A 34 13.03 1.00 8.45
C ALA A 34 12.83 2.49 8.13
N ASN A 35 13.67 3.05 7.25
CA ASN A 35 13.57 4.43 6.79
C ASN A 35 12.24 4.70 6.07
N SER A 36 11.76 3.76 5.25
CA SER A 36 10.47 3.92 4.55
C SER A 36 9.28 3.92 5.51
N ILE A 37 9.32 3.07 6.54
CA ILE A 37 8.29 3.02 7.59
C ILE A 37 8.30 4.31 8.41
N GLU A 38 9.46 4.84 8.75
CA GLU A 38 9.58 6.11 9.48
C GLU A 38 9.00 7.28 8.68
N ASN A 39 9.36 7.38 7.39
CA ASN A 39 8.84 8.41 6.48
C ASN A 39 7.31 8.35 6.29
N HIS A 40 6.68 7.21 6.55
CA HIS A 40 5.24 7.00 6.40
C HIS A 40 4.54 6.61 7.70
N TYR A 41 5.18 6.88 8.85
CA TYR A 41 4.78 6.37 10.15
C TYR A 41 3.35 6.77 10.53
N GLU A 42 2.99 8.05 10.37
CA GLU A 42 1.64 8.53 10.67
C GLU A 42 0.58 7.89 9.78
N ARG A 43 0.90 7.70 8.49
CA ARG A 43 -0.02 7.06 7.54
C ARG A 43 -0.26 5.60 7.89
N ILE A 44 0.80 4.89 8.33
CA ILE A 44 0.73 3.52 8.80
C ILE A 44 -0.10 3.45 10.09
N LEU A 45 0.14 4.33 11.08
CA LEU A 45 -0.67 4.35 12.31
C LEU A 45 -2.14 4.68 12.05
N ASN A 46 -2.42 5.57 11.10
CA ASN A 46 -3.79 5.94 10.72
C ASN A 46 -4.55 4.80 10.04
N TYR A 47 -3.87 3.82 9.44
CA TYR A 47 -4.48 2.62 8.89
C TYR A 47 -5.18 1.79 9.97
N PHE A 48 -4.57 1.64 11.15
CA PHE A 48 -5.12 0.79 12.22
C PHE A 48 -6.38 1.36 12.87
N VAL A 49 -6.54 2.69 12.82
CA VAL A 49 -7.74 3.38 13.32
C VAL A 49 -8.81 3.49 12.25
N ASN A 50 -8.47 4.05 11.09
CA ASN A 50 -9.46 4.40 10.07
C ASN A 50 -9.76 3.25 9.11
N ARG A 51 -8.94 2.19 9.11
CA ARG A 51 -8.96 1.06 8.15
C ARG A 51 -9.08 1.49 6.69
N ARG A 52 -8.68 2.73 6.37
CA ARG A 52 -8.66 3.23 5.00
C ARG A 52 -7.47 2.62 4.30
N THR A 53 -7.74 1.53 3.60
CA THR A 53 -6.73 0.76 2.87
C THR A 53 -6.58 1.28 1.45
N ASN A 54 -5.38 1.18 0.89
CA ASN A 54 -5.16 1.44 -0.54
C ASN A 54 -5.65 0.29 -1.43
N ALA A 55 -6.18 -0.79 -0.84
CA ALA A 55 -6.48 -2.04 -1.54
C ALA A 55 -7.52 -1.85 -2.65
N ALA A 56 -8.54 -1.00 -2.44
CA ALA A 56 -9.53 -0.69 -3.46
C ALA A 56 -8.89 0.05 -4.67
N ALA A 57 -7.98 0.99 -4.40
CA ALA A 57 -7.26 1.71 -5.44
C ALA A 57 -6.21 0.82 -6.15
N GLU A 58 -5.55 -0.09 -5.43
CA GLU A 58 -4.63 -1.08 -6.00
C GLU A 58 -5.35 -2.08 -6.90
N ALA A 59 -6.50 -2.59 -6.45
CA ALA A 59 -7.36 -3.47 -7.25
C ALA A 59 -7.88 -2.75 -8.51
N PHE A 60 -8.25 -1.47 -8.39
CA PHE A 60 -8.64 -0.66 -9.54
C PHE A 60 -7.47 -0.42 -10.51
N ASN A 61 -6.28 -0.11 -10.00
CA ASN A 61 -5.06 0.01 -10.82
C ASN A 61 -4.70 -1.29 -11.52
N ALA A 62 -4.90 -2.45 -10.87
CA ALA A 62 -4.70 -3.76 -11.48
C ALA A 62 -5.69 -4.00 -12.63
N LYS A 63 -6.97 -3.64 -12.45
CA LYS A 63 -8.00 -3.70 -13.49
C LYS A 63 -7.69 -2.80 -14.68
N ILE A 64 -7.22 -1.57 -14.44
CA ILE A 64 -6.76 -0.65 -15.50
C ILE A 64 -5.56 -1.23 -16.25
N LYS A 65 -4.58 -1.79 -15.53
CA LYS A 65 -3.41 -2.43 -16.15
C LYS A 65 -3.81 -3.62 -17.04
N ALA A 66 -4.71 -4.48 -16.56
CA ALA A 66 -5.23 -5.61 -17.33
C ALA A 66 -5.98 -5.12 -18.59
N PHE A 67 -6.85 -4.13 -18.43
CA PHE A 67 -7.57 -3.51 -19.55
C PHE A 67 -6.60 -2.94 -20.58
N LYS A 68 -5.59 -2.16 -20.16
CA LYS A 68 -4.55 -1.62 -21.03
C LYS A 68 -3.76 -2.72 -21.78
N ALA A 69 -3.47 -3.84 -21.12
CA ALA A 69 -2.76 -4.96 -21.74
C ALA A 69 -3.59 -5.59 -22.87
N SER A 70 -4.91 -5.69 -22.72
CA SER A 70 -5.81 -6.19 -23.76
C SER A 70 -5.83 -5.32 -25.03
N PHE A 71 -5.51 -4.03 -24.93
CA PHE A 71 -5.43 -3.11 -26.08
C PHE A 71 -4.00 -2.91 -26.60
N CYS A 72 -3.03 -3.73 -26.15
CA CYS A 72 -1.61 -3.59 -26.49
C CYS A 72 -1.06 -2.18 -26.25
N GLY A 73 -1.60 -1.46 -25.25
CA GLY A 73 -1.27 -0.06 -24.97
C GLY A 73 -2.46 0.88 -25.10
N VAL A 74 -2.16 2.18 -25.11
CA VAL A 74 -3.16 3.26 -25.26
C VAL A 74 -2.68 4.19 -26.36
N VAL A 75 -3.31 4.08 -27.54
CA VAL A 75 -3.01 4.95 -28.69
C VAL A 75 -3.86 6.24 -28.59
N ASP A 76 -5.14 6.12 -28.25
CA ASP A 76 -6.06 7.24 -28.05
C ASP A 76 -6.59 7.27 -26.62
N LYS A 77 -6.26 8.35 -25.89
CA LYS A 77 -6.67 8.56 -24.50
C LYS A 77 -8.18 8.76 -24.34
N ARG A 78 -8.84 9.42 -25.30
CA ARG A 78 -10.29 9.68 -25.25
C ARG A 78 -11.06 8.37 -25.44
N PHE A 79 -10.63 7.56 -26.40
CA PHE A 79 -11.22 6.24 -26.63
C PHE A 79 -10.99 5.29 -25.43
N PHE A 80 -9.80 5.31 -24.85
CA PHE A 80 -9.48 4.51 -23.67
C PHE A 80 -10.32 4.91 -22.44
N LEU A 81 -10.47 6.21 -22.17
CA LEU A 81 -11.32 6.70 -21.08
C LEU A 81 -12.79 6.37 -21.30
N TYR A 82 -13.28 6.45 -22.55
CA TYR A 82 -14.62 6.00 -22.90
C TYR A 82 -14.83 4.50 -22.65
N GLY A 83 -13.85 3.66 -23.02
CA GLY A 83 -13.90 2.22 -22.74
C GLY A 83 -13.85 1.89 -21.25
N LEU A 84 -13.01 2.58 -20.48
CA LEU A 84 -12.95 2.48 -19.03
C LEU A 84 -14.28 2.85 -18.38
N ALA A 85 -14.84 4.01 -18.75
CA ALA A 85 -16.13 4.45 -18.26
C ALA A 85 -17.24 3.45 -18.61
N LYS A 86 -17.20 2.82 -19.78
CA LYS A 86 -18.24 1.85 -20.17
C LYS A 86 -18.17 0.50 -19.44
N VAL A 87 -16.97 0.04 -19.05
CA VAL A 87 -16.77 -1.26 -18.39
C VAL A 87 -16.89 -1.17 -16.86
N TYR A 88 -16.59 0.01 -16.30
CA TYR A 88 -16.47 0.20 -14.85
C TYR A 88 -17.39 1.31 -14.29
N ALA A 89 -18.31 1.86 -15.10
CA ALA A 89 -19.50 2.58 -14.59
C ALA A 89 -20.64 1.60 -14.32
#